data_AF-A0A9X3HYT1-F1
#
_entry.id   AF-A0A9X3HYT1-F1
#
_cell.length_a   1.000
_cell.length_b   1.000
_cell.length_c   1.000
_cell.angle_alpha   90.00
_cell.angle_beta   90.00
_cell.angle_gamma   90.00
#
_symmetry.space_group_name_H-M   'P 1'
#
loop_
_entity.id
_entity.type
_entity.pdbx_description
1 polymer ?
#
loop_
_entity_poly.entity_id
_entity_poly.type
_entity_poly.pdbx_seq_one_letter_code
_entity_poly.pdbx_strand_id
1 'polypeptide(L)'
;MSKQPTQPRKQRGAISLDALIVIGVVILALIFVISQAPKLTYAWNKFQYGQQAASIEKYTRDWQRGRSNFATVDISKVCATTDLDRKICGPGNNGVATNPFGGNWSVTANSNPGLFDVTGTLPNDTNRIIDIADTMAPSTRGNCQESTGCSTLSTSATGVTMTY
;
A
#
# COMPACT_ATOMS: atom_id res chain seq x y z
N MET A 1 -45.13 -14.25 -68.48
CA MET A 1 -44.23 -13.48 -67.59
C MET A 1 -44.92 -13.35 -66.24
N SER A 2 -44.53 -14.15 -65.24
CA SER A 2 -45.09 -14.09 -63.87
C SER A 2 -43.96 -13.71 -62.91
N LYS A 3 -44.14 -12.62 -62.15
CA LYS A 3 -43.14 -12.00 -61.27
C LYS A 3 -42.92 -12.86 -60.01
N GLN A 4 -41.65 -13.18 -59.71
CA GLN A 4 -41.25 -13.72 -58.40
C GLN A 4 -41.42 -12.65 -57.30
N PRO A 5 -42.00 -12.95 -56.13
CA PRO A 5 -41.94 -12.06 -54.99
C PRO A 5 -40.60 -12.26 -54.25
N THR A 6 -39.69 -11.28 -54.39
CA THR A 6 -38.54 -11.13 -53.48
C THR A 6 -39.04 -10.69 -52.12
N GLN A 7 -38.93 -11.53 -51.09
CA GLN A 7 -39.19 -11.09 -49.72
C GLN A 7 -37.97 -10.32 -49.17
N PRO A 8 -38.18 -9.12 -48.57
CA PRO A 8 -37.10 -8.30 -48.04
C PRO A 8 -36.53 -8.91 -46.76
N ARG A 9 -35.20 -9.02 -46.67
CA ARG A 9 -34.48 -9.29 -45.41
C ARG A 9 -34.71 -8.14 -44.41
N LYS A 10 -35.77 -8.24 -43.60
CA LYS A 10 -35.98 -7.53 -42.33
C LYS A 10 -36.04 -8.65 -41.28
N GLN A 11 -35.14 -8.77 -40.31
CA GLN A 11 -34.78 -7.77 -39.31
C GLN A 11 -33.34 -8.05 -38.84
N ARG A 12 -32.42 -7.12 -39.10
CA ARG A 12 -31.22 -6.94 -38.27
C ARG A 12 -31.61 -5.92 -37.21
N GLY A 13 -31.90 -6.35 -35.98
CA GLY A 13 -32.20 -5.41 -34.90
C GLY A 13 -33.14 -5.85 -33.78
N ALA A 14 -33.56 -7.11 -33.69
CA ALA A 14 -34.30 -7.58 -32.52
C ALA A 14 -33.32 -8.22 -31.52
N ILE A 15 -32.73 -7.41 -30.64
CA ILE A 15 -32.19 -7.94 -29.38
C ILE A 15 -33.43 -8.43 -28.62
N SER A 16 -33.53 -9.73 -28.35
CA SER A 16 -34.66 -10.28 -27.59
C SER A 16 -34.67 -9.68 -26.18
N LEU A 17 -35.86 -9.52 -25.60
CA LEU A 17 -36.01 -9.04 -24.22
C LEU A 17 -35.13 -9.86 -23.25
N ASP A 18 -35.03 -11.17 -23.48
CA ASP A 18 -34.17 -12.09 -22.72
C ASP A 18 -32.68 -11.72 -22.83
N ALA A 19 -32.21 -11.33 -24.03
CA ALA A 19 -30.84 -10.87 -24.20
C ALA A 19 -30.58 -9.56 -23.46
N LEU A 20 -31.55 -8.64 -23.39
CA LEU A 20 -31.42 -7.41 -22.59
C LEU A 20 -31.39 -7.70 -21.08
N ILE A 21 -32.19 -8.65 -20.60
CA ILE A 21 -32.17 -9.08 -19.19
C ILE A 21 -30.82 -9.73 -18.85
N VAL A 22 -30.34 -10.65 -19.68
CA VAL A 22 -29.05 -11.32 -19.47
C VAL A 22 -27.90 -10.31 -19.49
N ILE A 23 -27.88 -9.38 -20.46
CA ILE A 23 -26.87 -8.31 -20.52
C ILE A 23 -26.94 -7.43 -19.26
N GLY A 24 -28.14 -7.06 -18.81
CA GLY A 24 -28.33 -6.29 -17.57
C GLY A 24 -27.76 -6.99 -16.34
N VAL A 25 -28.03 -8.29 -16.18
CA VAL A 25 -27.49 -9.09 -15.06
C VAL A 25 -25.97 -9.19 -15.13
N VAL A 26 -25.40 -9.40 -16.32
CA VAL A 26 -23.93 -9.44 -16.50
C VAL A 26 -23.29 -8.11 -16.15
N ILE A 27 -23.88 -6.98 -16.58
CA ILE A 27 -23.36 -5.64 -16.25
C ILE A 27 -23.41 -5.40 -14.73
N LEU A 28 -24.52 -5.73 -14.07
CA LEU A 28 -24.64 -5.56 -12.62
C LEU A 28 -23.65 -6.44 -11.85
N ALA A 29 -23.43 -7.68 -12.31
CA ALA A 29 -22.42 -8.56 -11.74
C ALA A 29 -21.00 -7.99 -11.89
N LEU A 30 -20.67 -7.42 -13.06
CA LEU A 30 -19.37 -6.78 -13.29
C LEU A 30 -19.16 -5.55 -12.41
N ILE A 31 -20.18 -4.69 -12.28
CA ILE A 31 -20.12 -3.53 -11.38
C ILE A 31 -19.90 -3.97 -9.93
N PHE A 32 -20.59 -5.03 -9.48
CA PHE A 32 -20.41 -5.58 -8.14
C PHE A 32 -18.98 -6.08 -7.91
N VAL A 33 -18.39 -6.79 -8.86
CA VAL A 33 -16.98 -7.24 -8.77
C VAL A 33 -16.02 -6.05 -8.68
N ILE A 34 -16.20 -5.03 -9.53
CA ILE A 34 -15.37 -3.82 -9.53
C ILE A 34 -15.51 -3.06 -8.21
N SER A 35 -16.69 -3.06 -7.58
CA SER A 35 -16.94 -2.38 -6.30
C SER A 35 -16.12 -2.94 -5.12
N GLN A 36 -15.65 -4.19 -5.21
CA GLN A 36 -14.80 -4.79 -4.17
C GLN A 36 -13.31 -4.52 -4.38
N ALA A 37 -12.90 -4.08 -5.58
CA ALA A 37 -11.50 -3.84 -5.90
C ALA A 37 -10.80 -2.86 -4.92
N PRO A 38 -11.41 -1.73 -4.49
CA PRO A 38 -10.76 -0.82 -3.55
C PRO A 38 -10.41 -1.47 -2.21
N LYS A 39 -11.27 -2.38 -1.70
CA LYS A 39 -11.00 -3.08 -0.44
C LYS A 39 -9.84 -4.05 -0.58
N LEU A 40 -9.76 -4.76 -1.71
CA LEU A 40 -8.67 -5.68 -1.99
C LEU A 40 -7.34 -4.94 -2.13
N THR A 41 -7.32 -3.86 -2.90
CA THR A 41 -6.13 -3.01 -3.06
C THR A 41 -5.66 -2.47 -1.72
N TYR A 42 -6.58 -1.99 -0.88
CA TYR A 42 -6.25 -1.51 0.47
C TYR A 42 -5.61 -2.62 1.32
N ALA A 43 -6.24 -3.79 1.40
CA ALA A 43 -5.72 -4.91 2.18
C ALA A 43 -4.33 -5.35 1.68
N TRP A 44 -4.13 -5.39 0.36
CA TRP A 44 -2.85 -5.70 -0.24
C TRP A 44 -1.78 -4.65 0.07
N ASN A 45 -2.11 -3.37 -0.06
CA ASN A 45 -1.20 -2.26 0.24
C ASN A 45 -0.82 -2.24 1.72
N LYS A 46 -1.77 -2.52 2.61
CA LYS A 46 -1.54 -2.65 4.06
C LYS A 46 -0.57 -3.79 4.38
N PHE A 47 -0.74 -4.95 3.75
CA PHE A 47 0.19 -6.08 3.88
C PHE A 47 1.59 -5.71 3.36
N GLN A 48 1.68 -5.13 2.16
CA GLN A 48 2.95 -4.68 1.59
C GLN A 48 3.63 -3.62 2.46
N TYR A 49 2.87 -2.72 3.08
CA TYR A 49 3.40 -1.67 3.95
C TYR A 49 4.09 -2.29 5.17
N GLY A 50 3.45 -3.28 5.82
CA GLY A 50 4.06 -4.02 6.92
C GLY A 50 5.34 -4.77 6.51
N GLN A 51 5.31 -5.43 5.35
CA GLN A 51 6.49 -6.14 4.82
C GLN A 51 7.66 -5.20 4.50
N GLN A 52 7.36 -4.02 3.94
CA GLN A 52 8.37 -3.01 3.65
C GLN A 52 8.93 -2.41 4.94
N ALA A 53 8.10 -2.08 5.94
CA ALA A 53 8.56 -1.59 7.23
C ALA A 53 9.47 -2.60 7.94
N ALA A 54 9.10 -3.88 7.98
CA ALA A 54 9.94 -4.94 8.54
C ALA A 54 11.27 -5.12 7.78
N SER A 55 11.24 -4.97 6.45
CA SER A 55 12.46 -5.01 5.64
C SER A 55 13.37 -3.82 5.95
N ILE A 56 12.80 -2.61 6.06
CA ILE A 56 13.54 -1.40 6.45
C ILE A 56 14.17 -1.59 7.83
N GLU A 57 13.40 -2.08 8.81
CA GLU A 57 13.93 -2.37 10.15
C GLU A 57 15.15 -3.29 10.08
N LYS A 58 14.99 -4.46 9.45
CA LYS A 58 16.05 -5.45 9.33
C LYS A 58 17.30 -4.87 8.70
N TYR A 59 17.17 -4.27 7.52
CA TYR A 59 18.32 -3.73 6.79
C TYR A 59 18.93 -2.50 7.48
N THR A 60 18.15 -1.75 8.26
CA THR A 60 18.68 -0.68 9.10
C THR A 60 19.56 -1.23 10.21
N ARG A 61 19.17 -2.34 10.86
CA ARG A 61 20.02 -3.04 11.84
C ARG A 61 21.28 -3.63 11.18
N ASP A 62 21.14 -4.19 9.99
CA ASP A 62 22.24 -4.76 9.21
C ASP A 62 23.25 -3.70 8.74
N TRP A 63 22.79 -2.49 8.37
CA TRP A 63 23.65 -1.35 8.01
C TRP A 63 24.69 -1.06 9.09
N GLN A 64 24.26 -1.13 10.36
CA GLN A 64 25.11 -0.87 11.49
C GLN A 64 25.93 -2.09 11.94
N ARG A 65 25.82 -3.22 11.21
CA ARG A 65 26.54 -4.48 11.44
C ARG A 65 26.41 -4.97 12.90
N GLY A 66 25.23 -4.79 13.48
CA GLY A 66 24.94 -5.17 14.87
C GLY A 66 25.47 -4.23 15.95
N ARG A 67 25.99 -3.03 15.62
CA ARG A 67 26.34 -2.02 16.65
C ARG A 67 25.07 -1.27 17.08
N SER A 68 24.94 -0.97 18.37
CA SER A 68 23.75 -0.31 18.94
C SER A 68 23.79 1.22 18.87
N ASN A 69 24.31 1.81 17.79
CA ASN A 69 24.36 3.26 17.63
C ASN A 69 23.90 3.70 16.24
N PHE A 70 22.67 4.18 16.14
CA PHE A 70 22.02 4.65 14.93
C PHE A 70 22.02 6.18 14.81
N ALA A 71 22.84 6.92 15.57
CA ALA A 71 22.82 8.38 15.62
C ALA A 71 22.94 9.10 14.25
N THR A 72 23.49 8.43 13.23
CA THR A 72 23.62 8.99 11.88
C THR A 72 22.86 8.22 10.82
N VAL A 73 21.97 7.33 11.23
CA VAL A 73 21.18 6.51 10.31
C VAL A 73 20.30 7.39 9.43
N ASP A 74 20.23 7.03 8.16
CA ASP A 74 19.37 7.66 7.17
C ASP A 74 19.03 6.61 6.11
N ILE A 75 17.82 6.70 5.54
CA ILE A 75 17.37 5.72 4.53
C ILE A 75 18.31 5.67 3.32
N SER A 76 18.94 6.79 2.95
CA SER A 76 19.89 6.82 1.83
C SER A 76 21.16 6.04 2.11
N LYS A 77 21.64 6.06 3.36
CA LYS A 77 22.79 5.26 3.79
C LYS A 77 22.46 3.78 3.82
N VAL A 78 21.27 3.43 4.30
CA VAL A 78 20.77 2.05 4.29
C VAL A 78 20.68 1.55 2.84
N CYS A 79 20.03 2.32 1.97
CA CYS A 79 19.88 2.00 0.54
C CYS A 79 21.20 1.93 -0.24
N ALA A 80 22.22 2.70 0.15
CA ALA A 80 23.51 2.69 -0.51
C ALA A 80 24.42 1.53 -0.08
N THR A 81 24.19 0.95 1.11
CA THR A 81 25.13 0.04 1.76
C THR A 81 24.59 -1.38 1.92
N THR A 82 23.26 -1.56 1.85
CA THR A 82 22.58 -2.83 2.13
C THR A 82 21.77 -3.30 0.92
N ASP A 83 21.28 -4.53 0.97
CA ASP A 83 20.41 -5.14 -0.06
C ASP A 83 18.93 -4.79 0.13
N LEU A 84 18.62 -3.62 0.70
CA LEU A 84 17.24 -3.13 0.79
C LEU A 84 16.66 -2.99 -0.63
N ASP A 85 15.45 -3.52 -0.84
CA ASP A 85 14.83 -3.60 -2.17
C ASP A 85 14.82 -2.23 -2.85
N ARG A 86 15.27 -2.18 -4.11
CA ARG A 86 15.27 -0.98 -4.94
C ARG A 86 13.89 -0.34 -5.07
N LYS A 87 12.81 -1.13 -4.94
CA LYS A 87 11.42 -0.64 -4.89
C LYS A 87 11.13 0.20 -3.65
N ILE A 88 11.77 -0.08 -2.52
CA ILE A 88 11.67 0.71 -1.28
C ILE A 88 12.59 1.92 -1.37
N CYS A 89 13.81 1.75 -1.89
CA CYS A 89 14.78 2.84 -1.97
C CYS A 89 14.41 3.90 -3.02
N GLY A 90 13.71 3.50 -4.08
CA GLY A 90 13.43 4.34 -5.23
C GLY A 90 14.69 4.66 -6.05
N PRO A 91 14.55 5.38 -7.17
CA PRO A 91 15.66 5.70 -8.06
C PRO A 91 16.72 6.57 -7.38
N GLY A 92 16.30 7.44 -6.46
CA GLY A 92 17.15 8.37 -5.73
C GLY A 92 17.78 7.81 -4.45
N ASN A 93 17.55 6.54 -4.08
CA ASN A 93 17.95 5.99 -2.78
C ASN A 93 17.47 6.85 -1.61
N ASN A 94 16.22 7.32 -1.66
CA ASN A 94 15.70 8.27 -0.68
C ASN A 94 14.28 7.92 -0.20
N GLY A 95 13.74 6.78 -0.62
CA GLY A 95 12.41 6.32 -0.19
C GLY A 95 11.26 7.18 -0.69
N VAL A 96 11.46 8.12 -1.62
CA VAL A 96 10.40 9.03 -2.07
C VAL A 96 9.41 8.33 -2.99
N ALA A 97 8.11 8.42 -2.68
CA ALA A 97 6.99 7.85 -3.45
C ALA A 97 7.12 6.34 -3.70
N THR A 98 7.60 5.59 -2.70
CA THR A 98 7.92 4.15 -2.80
C THR A 98 7.02 3.26 -1.97
N ASN A 99 6.31 3.82 -0.97
CA ASN A 99 5.43 3.01 -0.14
C ASN A 99 4.14 2.66 -0.89
N PRO A 100 3.40 1.62 -0.46
CA PRO A 100 2.25 1.10 -1.21
C PRO A 100 1.04 2.05 -1.26
N PHE A 101 1.03 3.09 -0.44
CA PHE A 101 0.01 4.16 -0.43
C PHE A 101 0.45 5.40 -1.22
N GLY A 102 1.56 5.31 -1.97
CA GLY A 102 2.09 6.38 -2.81
C GLY A 102 2.84 7.48 -2.04
N GLY A 103 3.21 7.23 -0.79
CA GLY A 103 4.01 8.13 0.02
C GLY A 103 5.47 7.71 0.15
N ASN A 104 6.15 8.36 1.08
CA ASN A 104 7.58 8.21 1.30
C ASN A 104 7.87 7.21 2.42
N TRP A 105 9.06 6.65 2.39
CA TRP A 105 9.73 6.04 3.54
C TRP A 105 10.89 6.93 3.98
N SER A 106 11.06 7.11 5.28
CA SER A 106 12.25 7.73 5.85
C SER A 106 12.70 6.96 7.09
N VAL A 107 14.01 7.00 7.34
CA VAL A 107 14.64 6.44 8.54
C VAL A 107 15.45 7.54 9.18
N THR A 108 15.24 7.79 10.47
CA THR A 108 15.97 8.82 11.22
C THR A 108 16.44 8.26 12.55
N ALA A 109 17.55 8.81 13.05
CA ALA A 109 17.99 8.50 14.40
C ALA A 109 16.96 8.95 15.43
N ASN A 110 16.67 8.10 16.41
CA ASN A 110 15.83 8.48 17.54
C ASN A 110 16.66 9.31 18.54
N SER A 111 15.99 9.98 19.49
CA SER A 111 16.67 10.66 20.60
C SER A 111 17.52 9.69 21.46
N ASN A 112 17.11 8.42 21.54
CA ASN A 112 17.95 7.34 22.02
C ASN A 112 18.86 6.82 20.88
N PRO A 113 20.19 6.96 20.97
CA PRO A 113 21.10 6.51 19.92
C PRO A 113 21.03 5.01 19.62
N GLY A 114 20.50 4.20 20.55
CA GLY A 114 20.28 2.77 20.33
C GLY A 114 19.10 2.44 19.44
N LEU A 115 18.31 3.42 19.04
CA LEU A 115 17.05 3.26 18.30
C LEU A 115 17.01 4.13 17.05
N PHE A 116 16.08 3.78 16.17
CA PHE A 116 15.75 4.55 15.00
C PHE A 116 14.25 4.57 14.77
N ASP A 117 13.81 5.62 14.10
CA ASP A 117 12.42 5.82 13.73
C ASP A 117 12.28 5.59 12.23
N VAL A 118 11.28 4.79 11.85
CA VAL A 118 10.86 4.58 10.47
C VAL A 118 9.53 5.28 10.29
N THR A 119 9.46 6.22 9.35
CA THR A 119 8.23 6.95 9.03
C THR A 119 7.78 6.61 7.63
N GLY A 120 6.51 6.20 7.50
CA GLY A 120 5.83 6.07 6.21
C GLY A 120 4.73 7.13 6.07
N THR A 121 4.74 7.92 5.00
CA THR A 121 3.70 8.93 4.75
C THR A 121 2.54 8.40 3.91
N LEU A 122 1.32 8.88 4.13
CA LEU A 122 0.10 8.42 3.48
C LEU A 122 -0.70 9.61 2.93
N PRO A 123 -0.18 10.32 1.91
CA PRO A 123 -0.82 11.52 1.39
C PRO A 123 -2.22 11.26 0.79
N ASN A 124 -2.46 10.04 0.31
CA ASN A 124 -3.69 9.65 -0.38
C ASN A 124 -4.70 8.91 0.52
N ASP A 125 -4.30 8.51 1.74
CA ASP A 125 -5.06 7.60 2.61
C ASP A 125 -5.10 8.06 4.08
N THR A 126 -5.30 9.37 4.30
CA THR A 126 -5.27 10.00 5.63
C THR A 126 -6.36 9.47 6.58
N ASN A 127 -7.49 9.00 6.05
CA ASN A 127 -8.58 8.41 6.84
C ASN A 127 -8.26 7.02 7.41
N ARG A 128 -7.14 6.41 7.01
CA ARG A 128 -6.75 5.04 7.37
C ARG A 128 -5.51 4.99 8.27
N ILE A 129 -5.01 6.14 8.71
CA ILE A 129 -3.78 6.24 9.50
C ILE A 129 -3.86 5.42 10.79
N ILE A 130 -4.98 5.50 11.51
CA ILE A 130 -5.15 4.73 12.77
C ILE A 130 -5.16 3.22 12.50
N ASP A 131 -5.87 2.75 11.47
CA ASP A 131 -5.91 1.31 11.14
C ASP A 131 -4.53 0.76 10.74
N ILE A 132 -3.73 1.57 10.04
CA ILE A 132 -2.37 1.21 9.66
C ILE A 132 -1.45 1.27 10.88
N ALA A 133 -1.58 2.29 11.72
CA ALA A 133 -0.86 2.42 12.98
C ALA A 133 -1.11 1.22 13.92
N ASP A 134 -2.36 0.81 14.11
CA ASP A 134 -2.72 -0.35 14.93
C ASP A 134 -2.11 -1.64 14.36
N THR A 135 -2.01 -1.75 13.04
CA THR A 135 -1.39 -2.92 12.39
C THR A 135 0.12 -2.95 12.56
N MET A 136 0.75 -1.78 12.64
CA MET A 136 2.18 -1.67 12.87
C MET A 136 2.56 -1.72 14.35
N ALA A 137 1.62 -1.49 15.26
CA ALA A 137 1.86 -1.43 16.70
C ALA A 137 2.59 -2.66 17.27
N PRO A 138 2.31 -3.90 16.84
CA PRO A 138 3.04 -5.08 17.33
C PRO A 138 4.47 -5.17 16.79
N SER A 139 4.76 -4.51 15.67
CA SER A 139 6.10 -4.54 15.06
C SER A 139 7.08 -3.60 15.75
N THR A 140 6.59 -2.54 16.42
CA THR A 140 7.48 -1.56 17.05
C THR A 140 8.20 -2.15 18.24
N ARG A 141 9.24 -1.45 18.73
CA ARG A 141 9.98 -1.86 19.92
C ARG A 141 9.09 -2.11 21.15
N GLY A 142 7.98 -1.38 21.26
CA GLY A 142 7.03 -1.55 22.36
C GLY A 142 6.17 -2.81 22.27
N ASN A 143 6.11 -3.47 21.10
CA ASN A 143 5.26 -4.64 20.84
C ASN A 143 3.82 -4.41 21.32
N CYS A 144 3.27 -3.24 20.99
CA CYS A 144 1.97 -2.80 21.45
C CYS A 144 0.86 -3.56 20.73
N GLN A 145 -0.29 -3.76 21.38
CA GLN A 145 -1.45 -4.38 20.72
C GLN A 145 -2.18 -3.41 19.77
N GLU A 146 -2.09 -2.11 20.05
CA GLU A 146 -2.73 -1.04 19.28
C GLU A 146 -1.89 0.25 19.37
N SER A 147 -2.20 1.22 18.52
CA SER A 147 -1.49 2.50 18.44
C SER A 147 -1.76 3.40 19.66
N THR A 148 -2.97 3.31 20.21
CA THR A 148 -3.37 4.12 21.36
C THR A 148 -2.54 3.76 22.59
N GLY A 149 -1.85 4.76 23.14
CA GLY A 149 -0.98 4.56 24.31
C GLY A 149 0.39 3.91 24.01
N CYS A 150 0.71 3.63 22.74
CA CYS A 150 2.01 3.08 22.38
C CYS A 150 3.07 4.17 22.25
N SER A 151 4.05 4.23 23.16
CA SER A 151 5.10 5.28 23.15
C SER A 151 6.12 5.14 22.01
N THR A 152 6.19 3.97 21.37
CA THR A 152 7.10 3.66 20.26
C THR A 152 6.42 3.74 18.90
N LEU A 153 5.21 4.28 18.88
CA LEU A 153 4.44 4.51 17.67
C LEU A 153 3.75 5.87 17.76
N SER A 154 3.88 6.70 16.74
CA SER A 154 3.17 7.97 16.67
C SER A 154 2.54 8.18 15.31
N THR A 155 1.43 8.91 15.29
CA THR A 155 0.69 9.24 14.07
C THR A 155 0.73 10.75 13.85
N SER A 156 0.73 11.14 12.59
CA SER A 156 0.50 12.52 12.16
C SER A 156 -0.72 12.58 11.24
N ALA A 157 -1.07 13.76 10.75
CA ALA A 157 -2.16 13.90 9.78
C ALA A 157 -1.91 13.13 8.46
N THR A 158 -0.66 12.78 8.17
CA THR A 158 -0.25 12.20 6.88
C THR A 158 0.77 11.08 7.04
N GLY A 159 0.91 10.45 8.21
CA GLY A 159 1.96 9.45 8.40
C GLY A 159 1.89 8.66 9.69
N VAL A 160 2.64 7.58 9.70
CA VAL A 160 2.90 6.72 10.86
C VAL A 160 4.40 6.64 11.07
N THR A 161 4.86 6.90 12.29
CA THR A 161 6.25 6.77 12.72
C THR A 161 6.36 5.62 13.72
N MET A 162 7.28 4.70 13.46
CA MET A 162 7.51 3.47 14.22
C MET A 162 8.93 3.46 14.74
N THR A 163 9.11 3.30 16.04
CA THR A 163 10.42 3.21 16.69
C THR A 163 10.83 1.76 16.85
N TYR A 164 12.07 1.42 16.47
CA TYR A 164 12.66 0.09 16.53
C TYR A 164 13.99 0.07 17.30
#